data_AF-A0A2D8P3K7-F1
#
_entry.id   AF-A0A2D8P3K7-F1
#
_cell.length_a   1.000
_cell.length_b   1.000
_cell.length_c   1.000
_cell.angle_alpha   90.00
_cell.angle_beta   90.00
_cell.angle_gamma   90.00
#
_symmetry.space_group_name_H-M   'P 1'
#
loop_
_entity.id
_entity.type
_entity.pdbx_description
1 polymer ?
#
loop_
_entity_poly.entity_id
_entity_poly.type
_entity_poly.pdbx_seq_one_letter_code
_entity_poly.pdbx_strand_id
1 'polypeptide(L)'
;MAIDKKGLLNTPELHIAIFAFLLHFIWELMQMPLFAGFGDVYYYGVILHCTQATLGDVLISLVAFWSASLAVKSRSWALDGDRKGLLVFLGMGMLITVIFEALATGPLDRWEYADAMPVLPLLGTGLAPVSQWILLPLVQIWFVRRQLLGGRKELLENP
;
A
#
# COMPACT_ATOMS: atom_id res chain seq x y z
N MET A 1 27.43 13.56 -12.15
CA MET A 1 26.38 12.68 -12.72
C MET A 1 25.07 13.40 -12.53
N ALA A 2 24.60 14.14 -13.55
CA ALA A 2 23.32 14.84 -13.45
C ALA A 2 22.21 13.78 -13.47
N ILE A 3 21.45 13.68 -12.38
CA ILE A 3 20.26 12.84 -12.34
C ILE A 3 19.29 13.44 -13.37
N ASP A 4 19.03 12.72 -14.45
CA ASP A 4 18.01 13.09 -15.40
C ASP A 4 16.66 13.14 -14.66
N LYS A 5 16.17 14.36 -14.44
CA LYS A 5 14.93 14.61 -13.71
C LYS A 5 13.74 13.93 -14.39
N LYS A 6 13.76 13.79 -15.73
CA LYS A 6 12.69 13.11 -16.49
C LYS A 6 12.71 11.59 -16.28
N GLY A 7 13.88 10.98 -16.19
CA GLY A 7 14.05 9.56 -15.86
C GLY A 7 13.61 9.22 -14.44
N LEU A 8 13.96 10.05 -13.45
CA LEU A 8 13.59 9.82 -12.04
C LEU A 8 12.07 9.89 -11.82
N LEU A 9 11.41 10.87 -12.45
CA LEU A 9 9.96 11.04 -12.40
C LEU A 9 9.18 9.91 -13.06
N ASN A 10 9.80 9.08 -13.91
CA ASN A 10 9.15 7.96 -14.60
C ASN A 10 9.50 6.59 -14.00
N THR A 11 10.05 6.54 -12.80
CA THR A 11 10.31 5.26 -12.12
C THR A 11 9.00 4.67 -11.56
N PRO A 12 8.76 3.35 -11.72
CA PRO A 12 7.57 2.72 -11.16
C PRO A 12 7.54 2.79 -9.64
N GLU A 13 8.70 2.76 -8.96
CA GLU A 13 8.81 2.82 -7.50
C GLU A 13 8.26 4.14 -6.93
N LEU A 14 8.57 5.28 -7.58
CA LEU A 14 8.06 6.58 -7.16
C LEU A 14 6.53 6.63 -7.23
N HIS A 15 5.95 6.14 -8.33
CA HIS A 15 4.51 6.09 -8.51
C HIS A 15 3.85 5.13 -7.52
N ILE A 16 4.45 3.97 -7.29
CA ILE A 16 4.00 3.02 -6.26
C ILE A 16 3.95 3.71 -4.90
N ALA A 17 5.00 4.42 -4.51
CA ALA A 17 5.06 5.11 -3.22
C ALA A 17 4.02 6.24 -3.10
N ILE A 18 3.87 7.08 -4.13
CA ILE A 18 2.90 8.18 -4.13
C ILE A 18 1.47 7.65 -4.04
N PHE A 19 1.10 6.70 -4.90
CA PHE A 19 -0.26 6.16 -4.89
C PHE A 19 -0.53 5.28 -3.67
N ALA A 20 0.46 4.57 -3.14
CA ALA A 20 0.34 3.90 -1.84
C ALA A 20 -0.01 4.92 -0.76
N PHE A 21 0.79 5.98 -0.63
CA PHE A 21 0.58 6.98 0.41
C PHE A 21 -0.82 7.59 0.34
N LEU A 22 -1.25 8.05 -0.85
CA LEU A 22 -2.54 8.71 -1.00
C LEU A 22 -3.72 7.77 -0.73
N LEU A 23 -3.68 6.55 -1.27
CA LEU A 23 -4.79 5.60 -1.12
C LEU A 23 -4.88 5.07 0.30
N HIS A 24 -3.76 4.67 0.88
CA HIS A 24 -3.72 4.12 2.23
C HIS A 24 -4.05 5.20 3.27
N PHE A 25 -3.59 6.44 3.11
CA PHE A 25 -3.93 7.51 4.05
C PHE A 25 -5.44 7.80 4.11
N ILE A 26 -6.11 7.82 2.96
CA ILE A 26 -7.58 7.99 2.92
C ILE A 26 -8.26 6.81 3.59
N TRP A 27 -7.79 5.59 3.34
CA TRP A 27 -8.34 4.40 3.96
C TRP A 27 -8.15 4.37 5.47
N GLU A 28 -6.95 4.71 5.95
CA GLU A 28 -6.62 4.83 7.37
C GLU A 28 -7.59 5.79 8.07
N LEU A 29 -7.84 6.96 7.50
CA LEU A 29 -8.83 7.92 8.03
C LEU A 29 -10.25 7.36 8.05
N MET A 30 -10.65 6.58 7.03
CA MET A 30 -11.98 5.97 6.95
C MET A 30 -12.17 4.83 7.94
N GLN A 31 -11.13 4.06 8.25
CA GLN A 31 -11.21 2.93 9.18
C GLN A 31 -11.05 3.32 10.64
N MET A 32 -10.62 4.56 10.95
CA MET A 32 -10.49 5.07 12.32
C MET A 32 -11.65 4.73 13.26
N PRO A 33 -12.95 4.83 12.86
CA PRO A 33 -14.06 4.50 13.74
C PRO A 33 -14.14 3.02 14.16
N LEU A 34 -13.40 2.13 13.48
CA LEU A 34 -13.34 0.69 13.78
C LEU A 34 -12.31 0.36 14.87
N PHE A 35 -11.47 1.31 15.26
CA PHE A 35 -10.47 1.14 16.32
C PHE A 35 -10.92 1.82 17.61
N ALA A 36 -10.68 1.17 18.75
CA ALA A 36 -11.03 1.72 20.05
C ALA A 36 -10.09 2.88 20.44
N GLY A 37 -10.57 3.80 21.30
CA GLY A 37 -9.71 4.80 21.96
C GLY A 37 -9.55 6.15 21.25
N PHE A 38 -10.25 6.41 20.15
CA PHE A 38 -10.11 7.68 19.38
C PHE A 38 -11.22 8.73 19.61
N GLY A 39 -12.20 8.46 20.48
CA GLY A 39 -13.36 9.35 20.70
C GLY A 39 -13.01 10.76 21.22
N ASP A 40 -11.96 10.86 22.05
CA ASP A 40 -11.53 12.12 22.70
C ASP A 40 -10.11 12.57 22.29
N VAL A 41 -9.53 11.96 21.25
CA VAL A 41 -8.16 12.25 20.81
C VAL A 41 -8.13 13.53 19.98
N TYR A 42 -7.20 14.42 20.29
CA TYR A 42 -6.96 15.63 19.51
C TYR A 42 -6.70 15.30 18.03
N TYR A 43 -7.37 15.99 17.11
CA TYR A 43 -7.36 15.69 15.67
C TYR A 43 -5.94 15.56 15.07
N TYR A 44 -4.97 16.31 15.59
CA TYR A 44 -3.58 16.22 15.16
C TYR A 44 -2.94 14.86 15.51
N GLY A 45 -3.28 14.29 16.67
CA GLY A 45 -2.82 12.97 17.09
C GLY A 45 -3.34 11.87 16.16
N VAL A 46 -4.58 11.99 15.71
CA VAL A 46 -5.19 11.09 14.70
C VAL A 46 -4.43 11.18 13.38
N ILE A 47 -4.22 12.40 12.86
CA ILE A 47 -3.48 12.61 11.60
C ILE A 47 -2.07 12.02 11.68
N LEU A 48 -1.38 12.20 12.81
CA LEU A 48 -0.03 11.66 12.99
C LEU A 48 -0.04 10.12 13.01
N HIS A 49 -1.00 9.49 13.68
CA HIS A 49 -1.17 8.03 13.69
C HIS A 49 -1.46 7.50 12.29
N CYS A 50 -2.44 8.07 11.58
CA CYS A 50 -2.74 7.67 10.20
C CYS A 50 -1.53 7.86 9.28
N THR A 51 -0.77 8.94 9.46
CA THR A 51 0.45 9.19 8.67
C THR A 51 1.50 8.11 8.94
N GLN A 52 1.74 7.76 10.21
CA GLN A 52 2.69 6.70 10.58
C GLN A 52 2.27 5.33 10.03
N ALA A 53 1.00 4.97 10.14
CA ALA A 53 0.44 3.74 9.58
C ALA A 53 0.61 3.69 8.06
N THR A 54 0.24 4.77 7.38
CA THR A 54 0.39 4.93 5.93
C THR A 54 1.84 4.79 5.48
N LEU A 55 2.80 5.36 6.23
CA LEU A 55 4.22 5.19 5.90
C LEU A 55 4.65 3.73 5.98
N GLY A 56 4.12 2.97 6.94
CA GLY A 56 4.25 1.51 6.99
C GLY A 56 3.74 0.85 5.71
N ASP A 57 2.51 1.16 5.30
CA ASP A 57 1.90 0.60 4.09
C ASP A 57 2.67 0.94 2.79
N VAL A 58 3.25 2.15 2.71
CA VAL A 58 4.13 2.52 1.60
C VAL A 58 5.34 1.59 1.54
N LEU A 59 5.97 1.31 2.69
CA LEU A 59 7.11 0.39 2.76
C LEU A 59 6.70 -1.02 2.37
N ILE A 60 5.56 -1.52 2.87
CA ILE A 60 5.03 -2.83 2.50
C ILE A 60 4.77 -2.90 1.00
N SER A 61 4.17 -1.85 0.42
CA SER A 61 3.92 -1.75 -1.03
C SER A 61 5.20 -1.80 -1.84
N LEU A 62 6.26 -1.10 -1.41
CA LEU A 62 7.56 -1.14 -2.09
C LEU A 62 8.21 -2.52 -2.01
N VAL A 63 8.19 -3.15 -0.83
CA VAL A 63 8.71 -4.51 -0.63
C VAL A 63 7.94 -5.52 -1.49
N ALA A 64 6.61 -5.43 -1.53
CA ALA A 64 5.77 -6.26 -2.38
C ALA A 64 6.09 -6.03 -3.87
N PHE A 65 6.30 -4.78 -4.30
CA PHE A 65 6.65 -4.44 -5.68
C PHE A 65 8.00 -5.02 -6.09
N TRP A 66 9.01 -4.93 -5.23
CA TRP A 66 10.32 -5.52 -5.49
C TRP A 66 10.26 -7.04 -5.51
N SER A 67 9.48 -7.65 -4.61
CA SER A 67 9.26 -9.11 -4.58
C SER A 67 8.61 -9.60 -5.88
N ALA A 68 7.59 -8.89 -6.37
CA ALA A 68 6.98 -9.16 -7.67
C ALA A 68 7.99 -9.01 -8.80
N SER A 69 8.78 -7.92 -8.79
CA SER A 69 9.82 -7.65 -9.80
C SER A 69 10.88 -8.75 -9.85
N LEU A 70 11.28 -9.29 -8.70
CA LEU A 70 12.21 -10.42 -8.61
C LEU A 70 11.58 -11.71 -9.14
N ALA A 71 10.32 -11.98 -8.81
CA ALA A 71 9.60 -13.20 -9.21
C ALA A 71 9.34 -13.31 -10.72
N VAL A 72 9.21 -12.17 -11.41
CA VAL A 72 9.01 -12.07 -12.86
C VAL A 72 10.25 -11.58 -13.61
N LYS A 73 11.33 -11.27 -12.89
CA LYS A 73 12.61 -10.74 -13.42
C LYS A 73 12.46 -9.48 -14.27
N SER A 74 11.45 -8.66 -13.99
CA SER A 74 11.20 -7.41 -14.70
C SER A 74 10.62 -6.37 -13.75
N ARG A 75 11.09 -5.12 -13.86
CA ARG A 75 10.52 -3.96 -13.15
C ARG A 75 9.32 -3.36 -13.89
N SER A 76 9.12 -3.70 -15.16
CA SER A 76 7.99 -3.23 -15.97
C SER A 76 6.73 -4.08 -15.81
N TRP A 77 6.72 -5.07 -14.91
CA TRP A 77 5.60 -5.99 -14.74
C TRP A 77 4.26 -5.28 -14.51
N ALA A 78 4.28 -4.14 -13.79
CA ALA A 78 3.09 -3.31 -13.55
C ALA A 78 2.57 -2.63 -14.83
N LEU A 79 3.48 -2.29 -15.76
CA LEU A 79 3.15 -1.74 -17.08
C LEU A 79 2.65 -2.81 -18.05
N ASP A 80 3.34 -3.94 -18.06
CA ASP A 80 3.10 -5.06 -18.97
C ASP A 80 1.82 -5.83 -18.59
N GLY A 81 1.26 -5.58 -17.40
CA GLY A 81 0.05 -6.21 -16.92
C GLY A 81 0.28 -7.69 -16.56
N ASP A 82 1.48 -8.02 -16.09
CA ASP A 82 1.84 -9.39 -15.77
C ASP A 82 1.03 -9.91 -14.57
N ARG A 83 0.27 -10.98 -14.81
CA ARG A 83 -0.61 -11.58 -13.78
C ARG A 83 0.17 -12.20 -12.63
N LYS A 84 1.34 -12.78 -12.89
CA LYS A 84 2.18 -13.39 -11.85
C LYS A 84 2.77 -12.30 -10.95
N GLY A 85 3.24 -11.20 -11.52
CA GLY A 85 3.70 -10.03 -10.80
C GLY A 85 2.61 -9.46 -9.90
N LEU A 86 1.39 -9.30 -10.43
CA LEU A 86 0.24 -8.85 -9.65
C LEU A 86 -0.11 -9.79 -8.50
N LEU A 87 -0.14 -11.11 -8.74
CA LEU A 87 -0.44 -12.09 -7.68
C LEU A 87 0.62 -12.09 -6.58
N VAL A 88 1.91 -11.97 -6.94
CA VAL A 88 3.01 -11.87 -5.97
C VAL A 88 2.92 -10.56 -5.19
N PHE A 89 2.57 -9.45 -5.85
CA PHE A 89 2.38 -8.16 -5.21
C PHE A 89 1.27 -8.19 -4.15
N LEU A 90 0.09 -8.70 -4.53
CA LEU A 90 -1.05 -8.85 -3.61
C LEU A 90 -0.72 -9.83 -2.47
N GLY A 91 -0.14 -10.99 -2.82
CA GLY A 91 0.18 -12.04 -1.85
C GLY A 91 1.23 -11.59 -0.84
N MET A 92 2.28 -10.89 -1.28
CA MET A 92 3.33 -10.40 -0.38
C MET A 92 2.80 -9.31 0.54
N GLY A 93 2.03 -8.36 0.01
CA GLY A 93 1.39 -7.32 0.81
C GLY A 93 0.47 -7.90 1.89
N MET A 94 -0.44 -8.78 1.49
CA MET A 94 -1.34 -9.50 2.39
C MET A 94 -0.59 -10.30 3.45
N LEU A 95 0.45 -11.04 3.08
CA LEU A 95 1.26 -11.84 4.00
C LEU A 95 1.90 -10.95 5.07
N ILE A 96 2.54 -9.86 4.66
CA ILE A 96 3.20 -8.94 5.58
C ILE A 96 2.17 -8.33 6.54
N THR A 97 1.04 -7.86 6.04
CA THR A 97 -0.02 -7.27 6.87
C THR A 97 -0.58 -8.24 7.89
N VAL A 98 -0.84 -9.48 7.49
CA VAL A 98 -1.33 -10.52 8.42
C VAL A 98 -0.31 -10.77 9.53
N ILE A 99 0.98 -10.83 9.21
CA ILE A 99 2.05 -11.00 10.21
C ILE A 99 2.09 -9.79 11.16
N PHE A 100 2.04 -8.56 10.63
CA PHE A 100 2.08 -7.35 11.44
C PHE A 100 0.87 -7.23 12.36
N GLU A 101 -0.33 -7.53 11.88
CA GLU A 101 -1.56 -7.54 12.68
C GLU A 101 -1.50 -8.60 13.79
N ALA A 102 -1.04 -9.81 13.48
CA ALA A 102 -0.89 -10.87 14.48
C ALA A 102 0.12 -10.48 15.58
N LEU A 103 1.19 -9.76 15.22
CA LEU A 103 2.15 -9.24 16.20
C LEU A 103 1.58 -8.08 17.01
N ALA A 104 0.84 -7.19 16.38
CA ALA A 104 0.29 -5.98 17.00
C ALA A 104 -0.85 -6.27 17.97
N THR A 105 -1.76 -7.18 17.61
CA THR A 105 -2.93 -7.57 18.43
C THR A 105 -2.62 -8.68 19.45
N GLY A 106 -1.50 -9.39 19.27
CA GLY A 106 -1.05 -10.44 20.19
C GLY A 106 0.07 -9.95 21.12
N PRO A 107 1.33 -10.33 20.84
CA PRO A 107 2.44 -10.16 21.78
C PRO A 107 2.86 -8.71 22.05
N LEU A 108 2.56 -7.77 21.15
CA LEU A 108 2.98 -6.37 21.31
C LEU A 108 1.91 -5.45 21.89
N ASP A 109 0.67 -5.92 22.01
CA ASP A 109 -0.48 -5.20 22.58
C ASP A 109 -0.55 -3.72 22.14
N ARG A 110 -0.34 -3.50 20.83
CA ARG A 110 -0.18 -2.15 20.26
C ARG A 110 -1.50 -1.43 20.07
N TRP A 111 -2.54 -2.18 19.76
CA TRP A 111 -3.90 -1.68 19.56
C TRP A 111 -4.90 -2.81 19.73
N GLU A 112 -6.08 -2.44 20.23
CA GLU A 112 -7.23 -3.33 20.33
C GLU A 112 -8.31 -2.91 19.33
N TYR A 113 -8.96 -3.90 18.71
CA TYR A 113 -10.09 -3.67 17.83
C TYR A 113 -11.33 -3.27 18.64
N ALA A 114 -12.12 -2.31 18.14
CA ALA A 114 -13.41 -2.03 18.73
C ALA A 114 -14.41 -3.15 18.42
N ASP A 115 -15.48 -3.27 19.22
CA ASP A 115 -16.57 -4.24 19.00
C ASP A 115 -17.19 -4.16 17.59
N ALA A 116 -17.09 -2.98 16.96
CA ALA A 116 -17.58 -2.73 15.60
C ALA A 116 -16.72 -3.38 14.49
N MET A 117 -15.51 -3.86 14.78
CA MET A 117 -14.61 -4.40 13.77
C MET A 117 -14.84 -5.91 13.56
N PRO A 118 -15.28 -6.35 12.36
CA PRO A 118 -15.44 -7.77 12.09
C PRO A 118 -14.06 -8.41 11.97
N VAL A 119 -13.77 -9.40 12.83
CA VAL A 119 -12.53 -10.18 12.77
C VAL A 119 -12.76 -11.43 11.91
N LEU A 120 -11.84 -11.71 11.00
CA LEU A 120 -11.91 -12.91 10.17
C LEU A 120 -11.43 -14.12 10.99
N PRO A 121 -12.29 -15.13 11.27
CA PRO A 121 -11.97 -16.21 12.20
C PRO A 121 -10.83 -17.12 11.72
N LEU A 122 -10.55 -17.14 10.43
CA LEU A 122 -9.46 -17.94 9.84
C LEU A 122 -8.09 -17.26 9.95
N LEU A 123 -8.05 -15.93 9.96
CA LEU A 123 -6.80 -15.14 9.94
C LEU A 123 -6.51 -14.48 11.28
N GLY A 124 -7.52 -14.32 12.15
CA GLY A 124 -7.40 -13.54 13.39
C GLY A 124 -7.25 -12.04 13.16
N THR A 125 -7.29 -11.58 11.91
CA THR A 125 -7.12 -10.19 11.51
C THR A 125 -8.46 -9.51 11.24
N GLY A 126 -8.53 -8.21 11.46
CA GLY A 126 -9.71 -7.42 11.10
C GLY A 126 -10.01 -7.43 9.60
N LEU A 127 -11.29 -7.28 9.24
CA LEU A 127 -11.76 -7.21 7.85
C LEU A 127 -11.21 -5.99 7.11
N ALA A 128 -11.01 -4.87 7.80
CA ALA A 128 -10.53 -3.62 7.20
C ALA A 128 -9.09 -3.75 6.64
N PRO A 129 -8.07 -4.23 7.40
CA PRO A 129 -6.73 -4.50 6.87
C PRO A 129 -6.70 -5.46 5.68
N VAL A 130 -7.55 -6.49 5.70
CA VAL A 130 -7.67 -7.45 4.58
C VAL A 130 -8.27 -6.78 3.35
N SER A 131 -9.33 -5.99 3.54
CA SER A 131 -10.00 -5.28 2.45
C SER A 131 -9.08 -4.22 1.84
N GLN A 132 -8.28 -3.55 2.67
CA GLN A 132 -7.23 -2.61 2.28
C GLN A 132 -6.28 -3.25 1.27
N TRP A 133 -5.73 -4.42 1.61
CA TRP A 133 -4.72 -5.12 0.80
C TRP A 133 -5.26 -5.86 -0.42
N ILE A 134 -6.59 -5.98 -0.55
CA ILE A 134 -7.22 -6.46 -1.78
C ILE A 134 -7.56 -5.29 -2.70
N LEU A 135 -8.24 -4.25 -2.18
CA LEU A 135 -8.80 -3.18 -2.99
C LEU A 135 -7.75 -2.13 -3.38
N LEU A 136 -6.96 -1.63 -2.43
CA LEU A 136 -6.07 -0.51 -2.70
C LEU A 136 -4.91 -0.89 -3.64
N PRO A 137 -4.23 -2.03 -3.49
CA PRO A 137 -3.20 -2.46 -4.42
C PRO A 137 -3.67 -2.58 -5.88
N LEU A 138 -4.92 -3.01 -6.11
CA LEU A 138 -5.49 -3.10 -7.46
C LEU A 138 -5.68 -1.71 -8.07
N VAL A 139 -6.26 -0.79 -7.29
CA VAL A 139 -6.47 0.61 -7.71
C VAL A 139 -5.13 1.32 -7.91
N GLN A 140 -4.17 1.07 -7.01
CA GLN A 140 -2.80 1.59 -7.08
C GLN A 140 -2.11 1.17 -8.37
N ILE A 141 -2.09 -0.12 -8.70
CA ILE A 141 -1.45 -0.61 -9.93
C ILE A 141 -2.13 -0.04 -11.18
N TRP A 142 -3.45 0.14 -11.15
CA TRP A 142 -4.16 0.80 -12.24
C TRP A 142 -3.69 2.24 -12.45
N PHE A 143 -3.56 3.04 -11.39
CA PHE A 143 -3.04 4.42 -11.46
C PHE A 143 -1.58 4.48 -11.91
N VAL A 144 -0.73 3.64 -11.32
CA VAL A 144 0.70 3.53 -11.70
C VAL A 144 0.84 3.24 -13.18
N ARG A 145 0.08 2.26 -13.69
CA ARG A 145 0.09 1.91 -15.11
C ARG A 145 -0.37 3.07 -15.99
N ARG A 146 -1.44 3.77 -15.61
CA ARG A 146 -1.95 4.93 -16.36
C ARG A 146 -0.91 6.05 -16.45
N GLN A 147 -0.25 6.37 -15.34
CA GLN A 147 0.71 7.47 -15.28
C GLN A 147 1.99 7.15 -16.07
N LEU A 148 2.52 5.94 -15.93
CA LEU A 148 3.71 5.50 -16.67
C LEU A 148 3.46 5.39 -18.18
N LEU A 149 2.26 4.97 -18.61
CA LEU A 149 1.87 4.98 -20.02
C LEU A 149 1.75 6.41 -20.58
N GLY A 150 1.28 7.36 -19.78
CA GLY A 150 1.25 8.79 -20.13
C GLY A 150 2.65 9.36 -20.31
N GLY A 151 3.53 9.18 -19.32
CA GLY A 151 4.91 9.67 -19.38
C GLY A 151 5.73 9.06 -20.52
N ARG A 152 5.50 7.77 -20.85
CA ARG A 152 6.15 7.14 -22.01
C ARG A 152 5.77 7.81 -23.33
N LYS A 153 4.50 8.21 -23.51
CA LYS A 153 4.08 8.92 -24.74
C LYS A 153 4.77 10.27 -24.85
N GLU A 154 4.83 11.04 -23.77
CA GLU A 154 5.47 12.35 -23.75
C GLU A 154 6.97 12.29 -24.09
N LEU A 155 7.69 11.27 -23.59
CA LEU A 155 9.10 11.05 -23.94
C LEU A 155 9.32 10.68 -25.42
N LEU A 156 8.35 10.01 -26.06
CA LEU A 156 8.42 9.66 -27.47
C LEU A 156 8.04 10.84 -28.39
N GLU A 157 7.16 11.72 -27.92
CA GLU A 157 6.71 12.90 -28.66
C GLU A 157 7.65 14.12 -28.51
N ASN A 158 8.46 14.17 -27.43
CA ASN A 158 9.37 15.28 -27.14
C ASN A 158 10.77 14.78 -26.67
N PRO A 159 11.59 14.26 -27.62
CA PRO A 159 12.85 13.56 -27.35
C PRO A 159 13.95 14.43 -26.71
#